data_AF-V5N5H9-F1
#
_entry.id   AF-V5N5H9-F1
#
_cell.length_a   1.000
_cell.length_b   1.000
_cell.length_c   1.000
_cell.angle_alpha   90.00
_cell.angle_beta   90.00
_cell.angle_gamma   90.00
#
_symmetry.space_group_name_H-M   'P 1'
#
loop_
_entity.id
_entity.type
_entity.pdbx_description
1 polymer ?
#
loop_
_entity_poly.entity_id
_entity_poly.type
_entity_poly.pdbx_seq_one_letter_code
_entity_poly.pdbx_strand_id
1 'polypeptide(L)'
;NAGGRGAGYVPDGTLCSAGDRSPYDFSAYNAARSDWPRTHLTSGATIPVEYSNWAAHPGDFRVYLTKPGWSPTSELGWDDLELIQTVTNPPQQGSPGTDGGHYYWDLALPSGRSGDALIFMQWVRSDSQENFFS
;
A
#
# COMPACT_ATOMS: atom_id res chain seq x y z
N ASN A 1 -2.94 13.37 -7.65
CA ASN A 1 -3.30 14.24 -6.50
C ASN A 1 -4.61 13.79 -5.86
N ALA A 2 -4.55 13.01 -4.79
CA ALA A 2 -5.75 12.57 -4.05
C ALA A 2 -5.98 13.37 -2.76
N GLY A 3 -4.95 13.98 -2.19
CA GLY A 3 -5.05 14.78 -0.96
C GLY A 3 -5.55 13.97 0.24
N GLY A 4 -5.19 12.68 0.31
CA GLY A 4 -5.62 11.76 1.36
C GLY A 4 -7.02 11.18 1.18
N ARG A 5 -7.72 11.51 0.08
CA ARG A 5 -9.01 10.89 -0.26
C ARG A 5 -8.81 9.46 -0.76
N GLY A 6 -9.69 8.57 -0.34
CA GLY A 6 -9.77 7.17 -0.80
C GLY A 6 -11.08 6.96 -1.57
N ALA A 7 -11.97 6.15 -0.98
CA ALA A 7 -13.26 5.77 -1.55
C ALA A 7 -14.03 6.91 -2.22
N GLY A 8 -14.59 6.63 -3.40
CA GLY A 8 -15.28 7.58 -4.26
C GLY A 8 -14.34 8.47 -5.10
N TYR A 9 -13.25 8.97 -4.51
CA TYR A 9 -12.23 9.68 -5.29
C TYR A 9 -11.37 8.71 -6.11
N VAL A 10 -10.87 7.66 -5.46
CA VAL A 10 -10.31 6.47 -6.13
C VAL A 10 -11.43 5.43 -6.17
N PRO A 11 -12.05 5.17 -7.33
CA PRO A 11 -13.11 4.17 -7.45
C PRO A 11 -12.63 2.76 -7.08
N ASP A 12 -13.55 1.91 -6.63
CA ASP A 12 -13.27 0.47 -6.51
C ASP A 12 -12.78 -0.10 -7.85
N GLY A 13 -11.94 -1.13 -7.77
CA GLY A 13 -11.29 -1.73 -8.93
C GLY A 13 -10.14 -0.94 -9.53
N THR A 14 -9.86 0.26 -9.02
CA THR A 14 -8.78 1.11 -9.53
C THR A 14 -7.76 1.48 -8.46
N LEU A 15 -7.79 0.80 -7.30
CA LEU A 15 -6.93 1.12 -6.16
C LEU A 15 -5.44 0.95 -6.51
N CYS A 16 -5.09 -0.16 -7.18
CA CYS A 16 -3.70 -0.50 -7.52
C CYS A 16 -3.13 0.37 -8.64
N SER A 17 -3.98 1.06 -9.41
CA SER A 17 -3.57 2.04 -10.44
C SER A 17 -3.71 3.50 -9.99
N ALA A 18 -3.94 3.74 -8.70
CA ALA A 18 -4.18 5.08 -8.15
C ALA A 18 -5.38 5.81 -8.78
N GLY A 19 -6.43 5.06 -9.15
CA GLY A 19 -7.64 5.59 -9.73
C GLY A 19 -7.53 5.93 -11.21
N ASP A 20 -6.57 5.35 -11.94
CA ASP A 20 -6.25 5.63 -13.35
C ASP A 20 -6.01 7.13 -13.64
N ARG A 21 -5.52 7.86 -12.63
CA ARG A 21 -5.26 9.31 -12.68
C ARG A 21 -3.77 9.65 -12.76
N SER A 22 -2.91 8.63 -12.82
CA SER A 22 -1.48 8.78 -13.08
C SER A 22 -1.25 9.27 -14.52
N PRO A 23 -0.17 10.04 -14.80
CA PRO A 23 0.25 10.33 -16.18
C PRO A 23 0.68 9.08 -16.95
N TYR A 24 0.91 7.95 -16.28
CA TYR A 24 1.22 6.65 -16.87
C TYR A 24 0.06 5.67 -16.67
N ASP A 25 -0.10 4.76 -17.62
CA ASP A 25 -1.08 3.68 -17.53
C ASP A 25 -0.58 2.56 -16.60
N PHE A 26 -1.28 2.41 -15.48
CA PHE A 26 -1.04 1.38 -14.48
C PHE A 26 -2.25 0.44 -14.32
N SER A 27 -3.22 0.50 -15.23
CA SER A 27 -4.47 -0.27 -15.15
C SER A 27 -4.26 -1.78 -15.06
N ALA A 28 -3.16 -2.29 -15.64
CA ALA A 28 -2.78 -3.71 -15.56
C ALA A 28 -2.56 -4.21 -14.12
N TYR A 29 -2.21 -3.32 -13.18
CA TYR A 29 -2.05 -3.69 -11.76
C TYR A 29 -3.37 -3.91 -11.03
N ASN A 30 -4.51 -3.55 -11.63
CA ASN A 30 -5.84 -3.84 -11.07
C ASN A 30 -6.33 -5.26 -11.37
N ALA A 31 -5.55 -6.08 -12.12
CA ALA A 31 -6.02 -7.39 -12.57
C ALA A 31 -6.33 -8.35 -11.40
N ALA A 32 -7.58 -8.79 -11.33
CA ALA A 32 -8.06 -9.81 -10.40
C ALA A 32 -7.65 -11.22 -10.89
N ARG A 33 -6.49 -11.68 -10.45
CA ARG A 33 -5.86 -12.96 -10.86
C ARG A 33 -5.09 -13.60 -9.71
N SER A 34 -5.00 -14.93 -9.71
CA SER A 34 -4.42 -15.71 -8.61
C SER A 34 -2.93 -16.02 -8.76
N ASP A 35 -2.27 -15.52 -9.80
CA ASP A 35 -0.88 -15.83 -10.17
C ASP A 35 0.06 -14.62 -10.06
N TRP A 36 -0.34 -13.58 -9.31
CA TRP A 36 0.62 -12.61 -8.80
C TRP A 36 1.70 -13.31 -7.96
N PRO A 37 2.99 -12.93 -8.12
CA PRO A 37 4.05 -13.37 -7.20
C PRO A 37 3.70 -12.99 -5.76
N ARG A 38 4.03 -13.86 -4.82
CA ARG A 38 3.67 -13.69 -3.41
C ARG A 38 4.90 -13.67 -2.52
N THR A 39 4.83 -12.84 -1.49
CA THR A 39 5.74 -12.89 -0.35
C THR A 39 5.09 -13.73 0.75
N HIS A 40 5.81 -14.74 1.24
CA HIS A 40 5.33 -15.50 2.40
C HIS A 40 5.48 -14.65 3.67
N LEU A 41 4.38 -14.48 4.40
CA LEU A 41 4.35 -13.81 5.68
C LEU A 41 3.78 -14.75 6.75
N THR A 42 4.27 -14.63 7.97
CA THR A 42 3.77 -15.41 9.12
C THR A 42 2.73 -14.58 9.88
N SER A 43 1.50 -15.10 9.97
CA SER A 43 0.42 -14.48 10.75
C SER A 43 0.85 -14.22 12.19
N GLY A 44 0.55 -13.03 12.72
CA GLY A 44 0.92 -12.61 14.08
C GLY A 44 2.39 -12.20 14.27
N ALA A 45 3.22 -12.32 13.23
CA ALA A 45 4.60 -11.83 13.29
C ALA A 45 4.66 -10.31 13.07
N THR A 46 5.71 -9.70 13.60
CA THR A 46 6.13 -8.34 13.20
C THR A 46 7.13 -8.46 12.07
N ILE A 47 6.94 -7.68 11.01
CA ILE A 47 7.83 -7.65 9.85
C ILE A 47 8.49 -6.28 9.70
N PRO A 48 9.77 -6.22 9.29
CA PRO A 48 10.37 -4.97 8.87
C PRO A 48 9.80 -4.58 7.49
N VAL A 49 9.30 -3.36 7.39
CA VAL A 49 8.90 -2.76 6.10
C VAL A 49 9.99 -1.81 5.65
N GLU A 50 10.38 -1.93 4.39
CA GLU A 50 11.23 -0.96 3.69
C GLU A 50 10.46 -0.42 2.49
N TYR A 51 10.28 0.89 2.43
CA TYR A 51 9.60 1.57 1.33
C TYR A 51 10.59 2.49 0.62
N SER A 52 10.93 2.20 -0.64
CA SER A 52 11.91 2.97 -1.41
C SER A 52 11.57 4.47 -1.44
N ASN A 53 12.54 5.30 -1.07
CA ASN A 53 12.38 6.76 -0.99
C ASN A 53 13.08 7.46 -2.18
N TRP A 54 12.92 6.92 -3.40
CA TRP A 54 13.56 7.46 -4.61
C TRP A 54 13.45 9.00 -4.72
N ALA A 55 12.27 9.53 -4.39
CA ALA A 55 12.10 10.94 -4.04
C ALA A 55 11.44 11.04 -2.66
N ALA A 56 12.18 11.55 -1.68
CA ALA A 56 11.73 11.63 -0.29
C ALA A 56 10.82 12.86 -0.05
N HIS A 57 9.69 12.64 0.64
CA HIS A 57 8.78 13.70 1.09
C HIS A 57 8.20 13.37 2.49
N PRO A 58 7.74 14.37 3.27
CA PRO A 58 7.04 14.12 4.51
C PRO A 58 5.60 13.65 4.24
N GLY A 59 5.03 12.87 5.17
CA GLY A 59 3.66 12.40 5.04
C GLY A 59 3.32 11.19 5.92
N ASP A 60 2.12 10.67 5.70
CA ASP A 60 1.58 9.50 6.36
C ASP A 60 1.59 8.30 5.43
N PHE A 61 2.14 7.18 5.89
CA PHE A 61 1.96 5.87 5.25
C PHE A 61 0.78 5.17 5.94
N ARG A 62 -0.36 5.12 5.24
CA ARG A 62 -1.55 4.37 5.69
C ARG A 62 -1.46 2.96 5.15
N VAL A 63 -1.26 2.00 6.03
CA VAL A 63 -1.10 0.58 5.69
C VAL A 63 -2.41 -0.14 5.96
N TYR A 64 -2.98 -0.69 4.91
CA TYR A 64 -4.20 -1.47 4.94
C TYR A 64 -3.90 -2.93 4.64
N LEU A 65 -4.81 -3.79 5.05
CA LEU A 65 -4.77 -5.21 4.78
C LEU A 65 -6.17 -5.65 4.36
N THR A 66 -6.27 -6.53 3.37
CA THR A 66 -7.58 -7.08 2.98
C THR A 66 -8.21 -7.87 4.13
N LYS A 67 -9.51 -7.72 4.34
CA LYS A 67 -10.30 -8.42 5.35
C LYS A 67 -10.31 -9.94 5.09
N PRO A 68 -10.52 -10.77 6.12
CA PRO A 68 -10.70 -12.21 5.94
C PRO A 68 -11.81 -12.51 4.93
N GLY A 69 -11.55 -13.44 4.00
CA GLY A 69 -12.50 -13.86 2.97
C GLY A 69 -12.34 -13.16 1.62
N TRP A 70 -11.51 -12.11 1.51
CA TRP A 70 -11.13 -11.53 0.22
C TRP A 70 -10.40 -12.55 -0.67
N SER A 71 -10.61 -12.47 -2.00
CA SER A 71 -9.95 -13.32 -2.99
C SER A 71 -9.09 -12.48 -3.96
N PRO A 72 -7.90 -12.95 -4.37
CA PRO A 72 -7.13 -12.29 -5.42
C PRO A 72 -7.80 -12.33 -6.80
N THR A 73 -8.84 -13.15 -6.98
CA THR A 73 -9.65 -13.21 -8.21
C THR A 73 -10.92 -12.36 -8.16
N SER A 74 -11.12 -11.59 -7.09
CA SER A 74 -12.12 -10.51 -7.04
C SER A 74 -11.47 -9.16 -7.26
N GLU A 75 -12.22 -8.25 -7.88
CA GLU A 75 -11.86 -6.83 -7.96
C GLU A 75 -11.70 -6.25 -6.55
N LEU A 76 -10.60 -5.55 -6.29
CA LEU A 76 -10.33 -4.95 -4.97
C LEU A 76 -11.14 -3.67 -4.80
N GLY A 77 -11.95 -3.58 -3.75
CA GLY A 77 -12.63 -2.37 -3.33
C GLY A 77 -12.14 -1.84 -1.98
N TRP A 78 -12.54 -0.62 -1.63
CA TRP A 78 -12.21 -0.02 -0.33
C TRP A 78 -12.84 -0.76 0.85
N ASP A 79 -14.02 -1.33 0.66
CA ASP A 79 -14.70 -2.11 1.70
C ASP A 79 -14.05 -3.47 1.95
N ASP A 80 -13.15 -3.93 1.06
CA ASP A 80 -12.32 -5.10 1.31
C ASP A 80 -11.15 -4.80 2.25
N LEU A 81 -10.82 -3.54 2.51
CA LEU A 81 -9.64 -3.12 3.24
C LEU A 81 -9.95 -2.79 4.71
N GLU A 82 -9.01 -3.13 5.59
CA GLU A 82 -8.94 -2.68 6.97
C GLU A 82 -7.64 -1.90 7.18
N LEU A 83 -7.72 -0.70 7.74
CA LEU A 83 -6.53 0.07 8.12
C LEU A 83 -5.90 -0.57 9.35
N ILE A 84 -4.66 -1.05 9.24
CA ILE A 84 -3.95 -1.73 10.32
C ILE A 84 -2.85 -0.88 10.96
N GLN A 85 -2.30 0.09 10.23
CA GLN A 85 -1.30 1.01 10.78
C GLN A 85 -1.30 2.34 10.01
N THR A 86 -1.01 3.43 10.71
CA THR A 86 -0.58 4.68 10.08
C THR A 86 0.78 5.07 10.65
N VAL A 87 1.74 5.36 9.79
CA VAL A 87 3.09 5.76 10.17
C VAL A 87 3.39 7.14 9.60
N THR A 88 3.54 8.13 10.48
CA THR A 88 3.83 9.51 10.09
C THR A 88 5.34 9.76 10.10
N ASN A 89 5.87 10.24 8.98
CA ASN A 89 7.29 10.57 8.81
C ASN A 89 8.25 9.51 9.38
N PRO A 90 8.18 8.24 8.91
CA PRO A 90 9.07 7.19 9.38
C PRO A 90 10.54 7.58 9.23
N PRO A 91 11.44 6.99 10.05
CA PRO A 91 12.87 7.15 9.87
C PRO A 91 13.29 6.65 8.48
N GLN A 92 14.44 7.13 8.03
CA GLN A 92 15.00 6.80 6.72
C GLN A 92 16.40 6.22 6.89
N GLN A 93 16.75 5.30 6.00
CA GLN A 93 18.09 4.77 5.85
C GLN A 93 18.57 4.95 4.42
N GLY A 94 19.87 5.19 4.25
CA GLY A 94 20.47 5.50 2.95
C GLY A 94 20.13 6.91 2.46
N SER A 95 20.53 7.20 1.23
CA SER A 95 20.23 8.48 0.56
C SER A 95 19.05 8.32 -0.40
N PRO A 96 18.10 9.26 -0.45
CA PRO A 96 17.07 9.29 -1.49
C PRO A 96 17.65 9.17 -2.90
N GLY A 97 16.96 8.46 -3.79
CA GLY A 97 17.39 8.24 -5.18
C GLY A 97 18.49 7.19 -5.35
N THR A 98 18.69 6.33 -4.35
CA THR A 98 19.65 5.21 -4.41
C THR A 98 18.95 3.88 -4.12
N ASP A 99 19.52 2.78 -4.59
CA ASP A 99 18.95 1.42 -4.38
C ASP A 99 18.77 1.07 -2.90
N GLY A 100 19.63 1.60 -2.01
CA GLY A 100 19.54 1.38 -0.57
C GLY A 100 18.69 2.42 0.18
N GLY A 101 18.20 3.45 -0.51
CA GLY A 101 17.40 4.52 0.10
C GLY A 101 15.97 4.06 0.38
N HIS A 102 15.55 4.13 1.65
CA HIS A 102 14.18 3.78 2.02
C HIS A 102 13.72 4.42 3.34
N TYR A 103 12.41 4.54 3.48
CA TYR A 103 11.74 4.65 4.78
C TYR A 103 11.61 3.26 5.40
N TYR A 104 11.71 3.15 6.73
CA TYR A 104 11.50 1.87 7.41
C TYR A 104 10.67 1.98 8.68
N TRP A 105 9.95 0.92 9.00
CA TRP A 105 9.22 0.73 10.25
C TRP A 105 8.88 -0.74 10.49
N ASP A 106 8.46 -1.05 11.71
CA ASP A 106 7.93 -2.37 12.06
C ASP A 106 6.40 -2.41 11.88
N LEU A 107 5.93 -3.42 11.13
CA LEU A 107 4.51 -3.70 10.92
C LEU A 107 4.11 -4.98 11.66
N ALA A 108 3.28 -4.86 12.69
CA ALA A 108 2.69 -6.00 13.38
C ALA A 108 1.52 -6.55 12.56
N LEU A 109 1.65 -7.80 12.07
CA LEU A 109 0.58 -8.44 11.30
C LEU A 109 -0.51 -8.99 12.23
N PRO A 110 -1.79 -8.89 11.86
CA PRO A 110 -2.87 -9.54 12.59
C PRO A 110 -2.62 -11.05 12.73
N SER A 111 -2.97 -11.60 13.89
CA SER A 111 -2.91 -13.03 14.15
C SER A 111 -4.15 -13.76 13.64
N GLY A 112 -4.10 -15.09 13.60
CA GLY A 112 -5.24 -15.93 13.20
C GLY A 112 -5.59 -15.88 11.71
N ARG A 113 -4.69 -15.37 10.86
CA ARG A 113 -4.90 -15.30 9.41
C ARG A 113 -4.17 -16.41 8.65
N SER A 114 -4.77 -16.87 7.56
CA SER A 114 -4.15 -17.78 6.59
C SER A 114 -4.71 -17.52 5.19
N GLY A 115 -4.02 -18.05 4.17
CA GLY A 115 -4.40 -17.88 2.77
C GLY A 115 -3.91 -16.57 2.16
N ASP A 116 -4.48 -16.24 1.01
CA ASP A 116 -4.10 -15.06 0.24
C ASP A 116 -4.61 -13.77 0.92
N ALA A 117 -3.77 -12.74 0.89
CA ALA A 117 -4.07 -11.41 1.38
C ALA A 117 -3.27 -10.38 0.58
N LEU A 118 -3.72 -9.13 0.63
CA LEU A 118 -3.03 -8.00 0.02
C LEU A 118 -2.81 -6.92 1.08
N ILE A 119 -1.56 -6.48 1.23
CA ILE A 119 -1.22 -5.26 1.96
C ILE A 119 -1.26 -4.13 0.94
N PHE A 120 -2.05 -3.10 1.23
CA PHE A 120 -2.18 -1.91 0.39
C PHE A 120 -1.64 -0.72 1.16
N MET A 121 -0.80 0.10 0.54
CA MET A 121 -0.22 1.27 1.17
C MET A 121 -0.61 2.53 0.42
N GLN A 122 -1.16 3.50 1.15
CA GLN A 122 -1.37 4.86 0.66
C GLN A 122 -0.41 5.80 1.37
N TRP A 123 0.58 6.32 0.64
CA TRP A 123 1.44 7.39 1.13
C TRP A 123 0.80 8.74 0.80
N VAL A 124 0.36 9.45 1.83
CA VAL A 124 -0.26 10.78 1.74
C VAL A 124 0.78 11.83 2.11
N ARG A 125 1.28 12.57 1.12
CA ARG A 125 2.21 13.67 1.38
C ARG A 125 1.55 14.77 2.21
N SER A 126 2.31 15.36 3.12
CA SER A 126 1.84 16.50 3.94
C SER A 126 2.25 17.86 3.37
N ASP A 127 3.14 17.88 2.37
CA ASP A 127 3.63 19.08 1.69
C ASP A 127 2.95 19.34 0.33
N SER A 128 2.02 18.48 -0.09
CA SER A 128 1.24 18.62 -1.33
C SER A 128 -0.04 17.79 -1.29
N GLN A 129 -0.85 17.83 -2.36
CA GLN A 129 -2.01 16.93 -2.53
C GLN A 129 -1.64 15.60 -3.21
N GLU A 130 -0.36 15.35 -3.51
CA GLU A 130 0.08 14.12 -4.15
C GLU A 130 0.04 12.95 -3.18
N ASN A 131 -0.37 11.78 -3.69
CA ASN A 131 -0.43 10.54 -2.94
C ASN A 131 0.19 9.45 -3.81
N PHE A 132 0.80 8.45 -3.18
CA PHE A 132 1.28 7.23 -3.85
C PHE A 132 0.51 6.03 -3.31
N PHE A 133 0.28 5.05 -4.18
CA PHE A 133 -0.46 3.83 -3.88
C PHE A 133 0.43 2.63 -4.25
N SER A 134 0.49 1.64 -3.37
CA SER A 134 1.29 0.42 -3.52
C SER A 134 0.55 -0.80 -3.00
#